data_AF-A0A3C0Y771-F1
#
_entry.id   AF-A0A3C0Y771-F1
#
_cell.length_a   1.000
_cell.length_b   1.000
_cell.length_c   1.000
_cell.angle_alpha   90.00
_cell.angle_beta   90.00
_cell.angle_gamma   90.00
#
_symmetry.space_group_name_H-M   'P 1'
#
loop_
_entity.id
_entity.type
_entity.pdbx_description
1 polymer ?
#
loop_
_entity_poly.entity_id
_entity_poly.type
_entity_poly.pdbx_seq_one_letter_code
_entity_poly.pdbx_strand_id
1 'polypeptide(L)'
;MQKVLQSQYLRAQCTTILIASGSSTEEAETVASNLVLANLSGHDSHGVGMLPRYVDAVLEGGLKPNASVQTVLDTGSLLTLDGQRGYGQVIGEQAMALGMARAKAHGSCIMAL
;
A
#
# COMPACT_ATOMS: atom_id res chain seq x y z
N MET A 1 17.08 -8.16 24.36
CA MET A 1 16.95 -6.72 24.71
C MET A 1 15.92 -6.09 23.79
N GLN A 2 14.89 -5.46 24.35
CA GLN A 2 13.95 -4.66 23.57
C GLN A 2 14.64 -3.34 23.20
N LYS A 3 14.65 -2.98 21.92
CA LYS A 3 15.19 -1.70 21.44
C LYS A 3 14.02 -0.81 21.02
N VAL A 4 14.04 0.45 21.44
CA VAL A 4 13.11 1.47 20.98
C VAL A 4 13.75 2.19 19.80
N LEU A 5 13.06 2.21 18.66
CA LEU A 5 13.49 2.90 17.45
C LEU A 5 12.56 4.07 17.16
N GLN A 6 13.12 5.21 16.78
CA GLN A 6 12.32 6.38 16.40
C GLN A 6 11.58 6.12 15.10
N SER A 7 10.30 6.51 15.03
CA SER A 7 9.45 6.24 13.87
C SER A 7 10.00 6.85 12.58
N GLN A 8 10.54 8.07 12.64
CA GLN A 8 11.15 8.74 11.49
C GLN A 8 12.38 8.00 10.97
N TYR A 9 13.24 7.52 11.86
CA TYR A 9 14.39 6.70 11.50
C TYR A 9 13.93 5.41 10.80
N LEU A 10 12.95 4.72 11.39
CA LEU A 10 12.44 3.46 10.87
C LEU A 10 11.80 3.65 9.48
N ARG A 11 11.05 4.74 9.28
CA ARG A 11 10.44 5.10 8.00
C ARG A 11 11.52 5.27 6.92
N ALA A 12 12.57 6.05 7.20
CA ALA A 12 13.67 6.28 6.25
C ALA A 12 14.42 4.99 5.87
N GLN A 13 14.63 4.08 6.84
CA GLN A 13 15.25 2.78 6.56
C GLN A 13 14.35 1.90 5.67
N CYS A 14 13.05 1.85 5.96
CA CYS A 14 12.10 1.10 5.13
C CYS A 14 12.01 1.66 3.71
N THR A 15 11.95 2.98 3.55
CA THR A 15 11.95 3.66 2.24
C THR A 15 13.20 3.27 1.44
N THR A 16 14.38 3.30 2.06
CA THR A 16 15.64 2.93 1.39
C THR A 16 15.61 1.50 0.87
N ILE A 17 15.09 0.56 1.67
CA ILE A 17 14.96 -0.85 1.28
C ILE A 17 13.98 -1.03 0.12
N LEU A 18 12.83 -0.34 0.16
CA LEU A 18 11.81 -0.40 -0.90
C LEU A 18 12.32 0.16 -2.23
N ILE A 19 13.05 1.28 -2.19
CA ILE A 19 13.72 1.83 -3.38
C ILE A 19 14.73 0.83 -3.93
N ALA A 20 15.55 0.22 -3.07
CA ALA A 20 16.50 -0.81 -3.47
C ALA A 20 15.83 -2.06 -4.07
N SER A 21 14.57 -2.34 -3.70
CA SER A 21 13.74 -3.40 -4.29
C SER A 21 13.03 -2.99 -5.59
N GLY A 22 13.18 -1.75 -6.06
CA GLY A 22 12.68 -1.28 -7.36
C GLY A 22 11.48 -0.34 -7.31
N SER A 23 11.00 0.07 -6.13
CA SER A 23 9.97 1.10 -5.99
C SER A 23 10.51 2.50 -6.33
N SER A 24 9.65 3.34 -6.89
CA SER A 24 9.84 4.79 -6.92
C SER A 24 9.91 5.36 -5.50
N THR A 25 10.48 6.56 -5.37
CA THR A 25 10.58 7.24 -4.07
C THR A 25 9.21 7.45 -3.45
N GLU A 26 8.22 7.87 -4.24
CA GLU A 26 6.86 8.13 -3.79
C GLU A 26 6.18 6.85 -3.28
N GLU A 27 6.23 5.74 -4.03
CA GLU A 27 5.69 4.45 -3.60
C GLU A 27 6.37 3.96 -2.31
N ALA A 28 7.70 4.06 -2.25
CA ALA A 28 8.48 3.64 -1.10
C ALA A 28 8.13 4.43 0.16
N GLU A 29 7.93 5.74 0.05
CA GLU A 29 7.49 6.59 1.15
C GLU A 29 6.09 6.24 1.64
N THR A 30 5.14 6.00 0.74
CA THR A 30 3.77 5.58 1.10
C THR A 30 3.77 4.24 1.84
N VAL A 31 4.45 3.23 1.29
CA VAL A 31 4.51 1.89 1.89
C VAL A 31 5.23 1.94 3.24
N ALA A 32 6.38 2.61 3.33
CA ALA A 32 7.12 2.76 4.60
C ALA A 32 6.29 3.50 5.66
N SER A 33 5.58 4.56 5.28
CA SER A 33 4.72 5.31 6.19
C SER A 33 3.60 4.45 6.77
N ASN A 34 2.96 3.64 5.92
CA ASN A 34 1.89 2.75 6.34
C ASN A 34 2.39 1.62 7.27
N LEU A 35 3.55 1.01 6.96
CA LEU A 35 4.16 -0.01 7.83
C LEU A 35 4.52 0.55 9.21
N VAL A 36 5.13 1.73 9.25
CA VAL A 36 5.47 2.39 10.52
C VAL A 36 4.22 2.82 11.27
N LEU A 37 3.17 3.26 10.56
CA LEU A 37 1.89 3.58 11.18
C LEU A 37 1.27 2.34 11.85
N ALA A 38 1.30 1.18 11.20
CA ALA A 38 0.81 -0.06 11.79
C ALA A 38 1.54 -0.40 13.11
N ASN A 39 2.87 -0.24 13.17
CA ASN A 39 3.61 -0.39 14.43
C ASN A 39 3.21 0.65 15.48
N LEU A 40 3.07 1.93 15.10
CA LEU A 40 2.64 3.00 16.01
C LEU A 40 1.23 2.78 16.56
N SER A 41 0.36 2.12 15.79
CA SER A 41 -0.99 1.75 16.19
C SER A 41 -1.06 0.43 16.97
N GLY A 42 0.06 -0.24 17.25
CA GLY A 42 0.10 -1.50 17.99
C GLY A 42 -0.25 -2.74 17.17
N HIS A 43 -0.31 -2.62 15.84
CA HIS A 43 -0.60 -3.72 14.90
C HIS A 43 0.70 -4.28 14.30
N ASP A 44 1.59 -4.80 15.15
CA ASP A 44 2.95 -5.18 14.74
C ASP A 44 3.03 -6.24 13.63
N SER A 45 2.03 -7.14 13.55
CA SER A 45 1.94 -8.16 12.50
C SER A 45 1.79 -7.59 11.08
N HIS A 46 1.38 -6.33 10.97
CA HIS A 46 1.21 -5.62 9.69
C HIS A 46 2.24 -4.49 9.51
N GLY A 47 3.19 -4.35 10.45
CA GLY A 47 4.20 -3.29 10.43
C GLY A 47 5.46 -3.67 9.67
N VAL A 48 6.59 -3.07 10.05
CA VAL A 48 7.88 -3.24 9.35
C VAL A 48 8.40 -4.68 9.30
N GLY A 49 7.88 -5.57 10.15
CA GLY A 49 8.16 -7.00 10.09
C GLY A 49 7.72 -7.67 8.77
N MET A 50 6.82 -7.03 8.02
CA MET A 50 6.40 -7.48 6.68
C MET A 50 7.41 -7.16 5.58
N LEU A 51 8.37 -6.27 5.83
CA LEU A 51 9.29 -5.78 4.82
C LEU A 51 10.12 -6.89 4.14
N PRO A 52 10.67 -7.89 4.87
CA PRO A 52 11.35 -9.02 4.24
C PRO A 52 10.43 -9.79 3.27
N ARG A 53 9.18 -10.05 3.69
CA ARG A 53 8.20 -10.74 2.83
C ARG A 53 7.87 -9.96 1.57
N TYR A 54 7.81 -8.62 1.64
CA TYR A 54 7.61 -7.81 0.43
C TYR A 54 8.80 -7.89 -0.50
N VAL A 55 10.03 -7.82 0.01
CA VAL A 55 11.24 -8.00 -0.80
C VAL A 55 11.22 -9.37 -1.50
N ASP A 56 10.92 -10.44 -0.76
CA ASP A 56 10.80 -11.79 -1.34
C ASP A 56 9.71 -11.83 -2.42
N ALA A 57 8.54 -11.22 -2.17
CA ALA A 57 7.44 -11.20 -3.13
C ALA A 57 7.80 -10.45 -4.43
N VAL A 58 8.61 -9.39 -4.36
CA VAL A 58 9.12 -8.69 -5.54
C VAL A 58 10.07 -9.59 -6.33
N LEU A 59 11.03 -10.22 -5.63
CA LEU A 59 12.00 -11.13 -6.26
C LEU A 59 11.33 -12.35 -6.92
N GLU A 60 10.25 -12.85 -6.32
CA GLU A 60 9.43 -13.95 -6.83
C GLU A 60 8.46 -13.53 -7.95
N GLY A 61 8.31 -12.23 -8.22
CA GLY A 61 7.33 -11.69 -9.19
C GLY A 61 5.87 -11.75 -8.73
N GLY A 62 5.62 -12.02 -7.45
CA GLY A 62 4.31 -12.01 -6.80
C GLY A 62 3.81 -10.62 -6.47
N LEU A 63 4.73 -9.66 -6.29
CA LEU A 63 4.46 -8.23 -6.07
C LEU A 63 5.14 -7.41 -7.17
N LYS A 64 4.43 -6.44 -7.73
CA LYS A 64 4.93 -5.55 -8.78
C LYS A 64 5.10 -4.12 -8.24
N PRO A 65 6.34 -3.67 -8.00
CA PRO A 65 6.59 -2.27 -7.68
C PRO A 65 6.08 -1.34 -8.78
N ASN A 66 5.64 -0.16 -8.39
CA ASN A 66 5.12 0.91 -9.26
C ASN A 66 3.86 0.51 -10.04
N ALA A 67 3.12 -0.48 -9.58
CA ALA A 67 1.80 -0.79 -10.11
C ALA A 67 0.77 0.23 -9.61
N SER A 68 -0.25 0.47 -10.43
CA SER A 68 -1.37 1.35 -10.11
C SER A 68 -2.68 0.60 -10.36
N VAL A 69 -3.70 0.97 -9.60
CA VAL A 69 -5.03 0.36 -9.71
C VAL A 69 -5.61 0.61 -11.10
N GLN A 70 -6.19 -0.43 -11.70
CA GLN A 70 -6.87 -0.33 -12.99
C GLN A 70 -8.38 -0.48 -12.81
N THR A 71 -9.18 0.38 -13.43
CA THR A 71 -10.63 0.22 -13.45
C THR A 71 -11.04 -0.84 -14.47
N VAL A 72 -11.80 -1.83 -14.02
CA VAL A 72 -12.37 -2.91 -14.84
C VAL A 72 -13.84 -2.65 -15.14
N LEU A 73 -14.59 -2.16 -14.15
CA LEU A 73 -16.00 -1.79 -14.29
C LEU A 73 -16.27 -0.47 -13.59
N ASP A 74 -17.04 0.37 -14.26
CA ASP A 74 -17.50 1.65 -13.77
C ASP A 74 -18.98 1.85 -14.18
N THR A 75 -19.91 1.65 -13.25
CA THR A 75 -21.35 1.81 -13.55
C THR A 75 -22.16 2.18 -12.31
N GLY A 76 -22.86 3.31 -12.36
CA GLY A 76 -23.70 3.77 -11.26
C GLY A 76 -22.93 3.83 -9.93
N SER A 77 -23.41 3.12 -8.91
CA SER A 77 -22.75 3.00 -7.60
C SER A 77 -21.74 1.84 -7.51
N LEU A 78 -21.44 1.14 -8.61
CA LEU A 78 -20.56 -0.03 -8.63
C LEU A 78 -19.20 0.30 -9.26
N LEU A 79 -18.13 -0.14 -8.60
CA LEU A 79 -16.77 -0.11 -9.11
C LEU A 79 -16.12 -1.49 -8.99
N THR A 80 -15.46 -1.95 -10.05
CA THR A 80 -14.55 -3.09 -10.00
C THR A 80 -13.17 -2.65 -10.44
N LEU A 81 -12.18 -2.94 -9.61
CA LEU A 81 -10.80 -2.54 -9.77
C LEU A 81 -9.91 -3.78 -9.82
N ASP A 82 -8.81 -3.72 -10.56
CA ASP A 82 -7.73 -4.70 -10.54
C ASP A 82 -6.49 -4.04 -9.91
N GLY A 83 -6.01 -4.60 -8.81
CA GLY A 83 -4.84 -4.11 -8.09
C GLY A 83 -3.50 -4.36 -8.78
N GLN A 84 -3.46 -5.07 -9.91
CA GLN A 84 -2.27 -5.29 -10.72
C GLN A 84 -1.08 -5.90 -9.95
N ARG A 85 -1.36 -6.63 -8.86
CA ARG A 85 -0.34 -7.14 -7.91
C ARG A 85 0.56 -6.04 -7.34
N GLY A 86 0.07 -4.82 -7.20
CA GLY A 86 0.79 -3.73 -6.56
C GLY A 86 0.83 -3.83 -5.03
N TYR A 87 1.58 -2.92 -4.40
CA TYR A 87 1.55 -2.78 -2.95
C TYR A 87 0.14 -2.45 -2.48
N GLY A 88 -0.41 -3.26 -1.58
CA GLY A 88 -1.77 -3.06 -1.06
C GLY A 88 -1.96 -1.67 -0.43
N GLN A 89 -0.90 -1.06 0.11
CA GLN A 89 -0.90 0.29 0.63
C GLN A 89 -1.20 1.33 -0.47
N VAL A 90 -0.51 1.23 -1.61
CA VAL A 90 -0.67 2.16 -2.74
C VAL A 90 -1.97 1.90 -3.48
N ILE A 91 -2.25 0.64 -3.78
CA ILE A 91 -3.47 0.24 -4.48
C ILE A 91 -4.71 0.58 -3.63
N GLY A 92 -4.66 0.32 -2.33
CA GLY A 92 -5.76 0.62 -1.41
C GLY A 92 -6.05 2.12 -1.32
N GLU A 93 -5.01 2.96 -1.24
CA GLU A 93 -5.18 4.41 -1.24
C GLU A 93 -5.86 4.92 -2.52
N GLN A 94 -5.39 4.45 -3.68
CA GLN A 94 -5.96 4.81 -4.99
C GLN A 94 -7.41 4.31 -5.13
N ALA A 95 -7.67 3.05 -4.75
CA ALA A 95 -9.01 2.46 -4.77
C ALA A 95 -9.99 3.24 -3.89
N MET A 96 -9.57 3.59 -2.66
CA MET A 96 -10.40 4.37 -1.74
C MET A 96 -10.69 5.77 -2.27
N ALA A 97 -9.72 6.43 -2.92
CA ALA A 97 -9.95 7.73 -3.56
C ALA A 97 -11.06 7.65 -4.65
N LEU A 98 -11.01 6.62 -5.50
CA LEU A 98 -12.03 6.37 -6.52
C LEU A 98 -13.40 6.05 -5.90
N GLY A 99 -13.44 5.20 -4.88
CA GLY A 99 -14.67 4.83 -4.18
C GLY A 99 -15.33 6.01 -3.46
N MET A 100 -14.55 6.88 -2.83
CA MET A 100 -15.07 8.10 -2.20
C MET A 100 -15.63 9.08 -3.24
N ALA A 101 -14.94 9.28 -4.37
CA ALA A 101 -15.43 10.11 -5.46
C ALA A 101 -16.77 9.58 -6.01
N ARG A 102 -16.88 8.25 -6.18
CA ARG A 102 -18.11 7.57 -6.60
C ARG A 102 -19.25 7.76 -5.62
N ALA A 103 -18.99 7.53 -4.34
CA ALA A 103 -19.99 7.70 -3.28
C ALA A 103 -20.50 9.15 -3.22
N LYS A 104 -19.61 10.13 -3.43
CA LYS A 104 -20.01 11.54 -3.51
C LYS A 104 -20.95 11.83 -4.69
N ALA A 105 -20.77 11.14 -5.82
CA ALA A 105 -21.59 11.34 -7.02
C ALA A 105 -22.95 10.60 -6.97
N HIS A 106 -23.00 9.41 -6.37
CA HIS A 106 -24.19 8.53 -6.40
C HIS A 106 -24.84 8.29 -5.04
N GLY A 107 -24.32 8.88 -3.96
CA GLY A 107 -24.76 8.68 -2.58
C GLY A 107 -24.13 7.46 -1.90
N SER A 108 -23.75 6.42 -2.66
CA SER A 108 -23.03 5.24 -2.16
C SER A 108 -22.10 4.64 -3.22
N CYS A 109 -21.17 3.78 -2.77
CA CYS A 109 -20.29 3.01 -3.64
C CYS A 109 -20.13 1.58 -3.09
N ILE A 110 -20.33 0.58 -3.94
CA ILE A 110 -19.90 -0.81 -3.70
C ILE A 110 -18.70 -1.04 -4.61
N MET A 111 -17.56 -1.33 -3.99
CA MET A 111 -16.28 -1.50 -4.69
C MET A 111 -15.74 -2.91 -4.46
N ALA A 112 -15.31 -3.56 -5.53
CA ALA A 112 -14.50 -4.77 -5.51
C ALA A 112 -13.10 -4.46 -6.04
N LEU A 113 -12.08 -5.04 -5.41
CA LEU A 113 -10.67 -4.90 -5.75
C LEU A 113 -10.01 -6.28 -5.72
#